data_AF-A0A5D3K6X7-F1
#
_entry.id   AF-A0A5D3K6X7-F1
#
_cell.length_a   1.000
_cell.length_b   1.000
_cell.length_c   1.000
_cell.angle_alpha   90.00
_cell.angle_beta   90.00
_cell.angle_gamma   90.00
#
_symmetry.space_group_name_H-M   'P 1'
#
loop_
_entity.id
_entity.type
_entity.pdbx_description
1 polymer ?
#
loop_
_entity_poly.entity_id
_entity_poly.type
_entity_poly.pdbx_seq_one_letter_code
_entity_poly.pdbx_strand_id
1 'polypeptide(L)'
;MALTTTVPLLISQQFDSEVVLANYQNGVYYNLDGSAAQIWLGLKLNRTVEEIGRALAAATDGDVTSITQQVQAFVDSMLAEGLIANGAADARSEAPIETWTPMLSGAFVAPEFQRFDNLRELLLMDPVHDAGEEGWPLRENQEKLQEN
;
A
#
# COMPACT_ATOMS: atom_id res chain seq x y z
N MET A 1 -8.56 -15.63 13.00
CA MET A 1 -7.25 -16.12 12.56
C MET A 1 -6.24 -15.00 12.72
N ALA A 2 -5.01 -15.29 13.13
CA ALA A 2 -3.96 -14.28 13.13
C ALA A 2 -3.36 -14.19 11.72
N LEU A 3 -3.09 -12.98 11.25
CA LEU A 3 -2.42 -12.72 9.97
C LEU A 3 -1.08 -12.06 10.26
N THR A 4 -0.10 -12.28 9.40
CA THR A 4 1.20 -11.61 9.48
C THR A 4 1.65 -11.12 8.10
N THR A 5 2.22 -9.92 8.09
CA THR A 5 2.92 -9.34 6.92
C THR A 5 4.39 -9.74 6.87
N THR A 6 4.86 -10.55 7.83
CA THR A 6 6.24 -11.08 7.85
C THR A 6 6.30 -12.31 6.95
N VAL A 7 6.43 -12.07 5.65
CA VAL A 7 6.65 -13.11 4.64
C VAL A 7 8.12 -13.10 4.22
N PRO A 8 8.81 -14.27 4.13
CA PRO A 8 10.20 -14.33 3.69
C PRO A 8 10.40 -13.67 2.33
N LEU A 9 11.47 -12.88 2.18
CA LEU A 9 11.83 -12.20 0.92
C LEU A 9 10.79 -11.20 0.39
N LEU A 10 9.75 -10.87 1.18
CA LEU A 10 8.83 -9.79 0.88
C LEU A 10 9.26 -8.53 1.64
N ILE A 11 9.45 -7.43 0.91
CA ILE A 11 9.76 -6.13 1.49
C ILE A 11 8.63 -5.16 1.15
N SER A 12 8.16 -4.39 2.13
CA SER A 12 7.19 -3.32 1.92
C SER A 12 7.83 -1.95 2.11
N GLN A 13 7.60 -1.04 1.18
CA GLN A 13 7.99 0.37 1.29
C GLN A 13 6.75 1.25 1.16
N GLN A 14 6.56 2.16 2.10
CA GLN A 14 5.47 3.14 2.06
C GLN A 14 5.95 4.41 1.36
N PHE A 15 5.11 4.97 0.49
CA PHE A 15 5.33 6.21 -0.25
C PHE A 15 4.09 7.09 -0.12
N ASP A 16 4.12 8.11 0.76
CA ASP A 16 3.00 9.01 1.00
C ASP A 16 1.67 8.27 1.27
N SER A 17 0.82 8.11 0.24
CA SER A 17 -0.47 7.42 0.26
C SER A 17 -0.46 5.97 -0.26
N GLU A 18 0.65 5.53 -0.85
CA GLU A 18 0.82 4.22 -1.48
C GLU A 18 1.77 3.30 -0.69
N VAL A 19 1.66 2.00 -0.95
CA VAL A 19 2.60 0.99 -0.45
C VAL A 19 3.04 0.09 -1.59
N VAL A 20 4.35 0.02 -1.83
CA VAL A 20 4.95 -0.90 -2.77
C VAL A 20 5.44 -2.15 -2.03
N LEU A 21 5.07 -3.32 -2.52
CA LEU A 21 5.60 -4.60 -2.08
C LEU A 21 6.54 -5.18 -3.13
N ALA A 22 7.73 -5.58 -2.73
CA ALA A 22 8.71 -6.26 -3.57
C ALA A 22 8.89 -7.70 -3.09
N ASN A 23 8.52 -8.67 -3.92
CA ASN A 23 8.72 -10.09 -3.64
C ASN A 23 9.98 -10.58 -4.35
N TYR A 24 11.08 -10.71 -3.61
CA TYR A 24 12.37 -11.14 -4.16
C TYR A 24 12.44 -12.63 -4.46
N GLN A 25 11.44 -13.43 -4.05
CA GLN A 25 11.41 -14.86 -4.36
C GLN A 25 11.04 -15.10 -5.82
N ASN A 26 10.11 -14.32 -6.38
CA ASN A 26 9.62 -14.46 -7.75
C ASN A 26 9.92 -13.25 -8.65
N GLY A 27 10.44 -12.15 -8.09
CA GLY A 27 10.76 -10.92 -8.82
C GLY A 27 9.54 -10.06 -9.14
N VAL A 28 8.39 -10.34 -8.53
CA VAL A 28 7.13 -9.62 -8.76
C VAL A 28 7.01 -8.46 -7.77
N TYR A 29 6.48 -7.34 -8.27
CA TYR A 29 6.23 -6.12 -7.52
C TYR A 29 4.73 -5.86 -7.48
N TYR A 30 4.28 -5.24 -6.38
CA TYR A 30 2.88 -4.89 -6.19
C TYR A 30 2.77 -3.44 -5.76
N ASN A 31 1.81 -2.71 -6.33
CA ASN A 31 1.43 -1.40 -5.85
C ASN A 31 0.08 -1.48 -5.14
N LEU A 32 0.00 -0.85 -3.97
CA LEU A 32 -1.20 -0.71 -3.17
C LEU A 32 -1.48 0.78 -3.02
N ASP A 33 -2.68 1.21 -3.41
CA ASP A 33 -3.13 2.59 -3.25
C ASP A 33 -4.43 2.65 -2.44
N GLY A 34 -4.75 3.83 -1.89
CA GLY A 34 -6.03 4.11 -1.26
C GLY A 34 -6.38 3.09 -0.18
N SER A 35 -7.54 2.44 -0.31
CA SER A 35 -8.04 1.48 0.68
C SER A 35 -7.11 0.27 0.83
N ALA A 36 -6.45 -0.18 -0.23
CA ALA A 36 -5.52 -1.31 -0.20
C ALA A 36 -4.27 -0.99 0.65
N ALA A 37 -3.69 0.20 0.46
CA ALA A 37 -2.56 0.68 1.25
C ALA A 37 -2.93 0.77 2.74
N GLN A 38 -4.11 1.33 3.04
CA GLN A 38 -4.61 1.43 4.41
C GLN A 38 -4.82 0.06 5.07
N ILE A 39 -5.36 -0.92 4.34
CA ILE A 39 -5.51 -2.30 4.85
C ILE A 39 -4.13 -2.90 5.19
N TRP A 40 -3.14 -2.74 4.30
CA TRP A 40 -1.79 -3.23 4.56
C TRP A 40 -1.17 -2.63 5.83
N LEU A 41 -1.30 -1.32 6.02
CA LEU A 41 -0.80 -0.64 7.22
C LEU A 41 -1.48 -1.15 8.49
N GLY A 42 -2.80 -1.37 8.45
CA GLY A 42 -3.54 -2.02 9.53
C GLY A 42 -3.02 -3.43 9.84
N LEU A 43 -2.83 -4.26 8.82
CA LEU A 43 -2.30 -5.62 8.98
C LEU A 43 -0.88 -5.63 9.55
N LYS A 44 -0.02 -4.69 9.13
CA LYS A 44 1.35 -4.53 9.67
C LYS A 44 1.36 -4.22 11.17
N LEU A 45 0.31 -3.57 11.66
CA LEU A 45 0.08 -3.29 13.08
C LEU A 45 -0.72 -4.38 13.80
N ASN A 46 -0.81 -5.58 13.20
CA ASN A 46 -1.52 -6.74 13.74
C ASN A 46 -3.02 -6.47 14.01
N ARG A 47 -3.66 -5.61 13.20
CA ARG A 47 -5.11 -5.38 13.25
C ARG A 47 -5.87 -6.53 12.61
N THR A 48 -7.03 -6.84 13.18
CA THR A 48 -7.93 -7.82 12.57
C THR A 48 -8.67 -7.21 11.39
N VAL A 49 -9.17 -8.07 10.49
CA VAL A 49 -10.02 -7.65 9.37
C VAL A 49 -11.23 -6.84 9.84
N GLU A 50 -11.81 -7.21 10.98
CA GLU A 50 -12.94 -6.48 11.59
C GLU A 50 -12.54 -5.08 12.09
N GLU A 51 -11.38 -4.95 12.72
CA GLU A 51 -10.87 -3.66 13.20
C GLU A 51 -10.57 -2.72 12.02
N ILE A 52 -9.95 -3.27 10.97
CA ILE A 52 -9.64 -2.54 9.74
C ILE A 52 -10.95 -2.11 9.04
N GLY A 53 -11.90 -3.02 8.87
CA GLY A 53 -13.18 -2.72 8.23
C GLY A 53 -13.97 -1.63 8.96
N ARG A 54 -14.00 -1.66 10.30
CA ARG A 54 -14.63 -0.61 11.12
C ARG A 54 -13.93 0.74 10.97
N ALA A 55 -12.60 0.77 10.97
CA ALA A 55 -11.84 2.01 10.82
C ALA A 55 -12.05 2.64 9.43
N LEU A 56 -12.07 1.82 8.37
CA LEU A 56 -12.31 2.27 7.00
C LEU A 56 -13.74 2.76 6.81
N ALA A 57 -14.73 2.07 7.39
CA ALA A 57 -16.13 2.50 7.36
C ALA A 57 -16.31 3.86 8.06
N ALA A 58 -15.67 4.05 9.22
CA ALA A 58 -15.70 5.32 9.92
C ALA A 58 -15.03 6.45 9.13
N ALA A 59 -13.93 6.17 8.42
CA ALA A 59 -13.22 7.17 7.62
C ALA A 59 -13.97 7.58 6.33
N THR A 60 -14.87 6.74 5.84
CA THR A 60 -15.57 6.93 4.55
C THR A 60 -17.07 7.14 4.69
N ASP A 61 -17.59 7.18 5.92
CA ASP A 61 -19.04 7.19 6.23
C ASP A 61 -19.81 6.03 5.54
N GLY A 62 -19.15 4.88 5.41
CA GLY A 62 -19.65 3.72 4.67
C GLY A 62 -20.30 2.65 5.56
N ASP A 63 -20.93 1.66 4.91
CA ASP A 63 -21.50 0.51 5.60
C ASP A 63 -20.41 -0.44 6.12
N VAL A 64 -20.35 -0.64 7.44
CA VAL A 64 -19.34 -1.45 8.10
C VAL A 64 -19.35 -2.90 7.64
N THR A 65 -20.52 -3.48 7.39
CA THR A 65 -20.64 -4.90 7.02
C THR A 65 -20.11 -5.13 5.60
N SER A 66 -20.54 -4.30 4.65
CA SER A 66 -20.10 -4.33 3.25
C SER A 66 -18.60 -4.05 3.13
N ILE A 67 -18.08 -3.05 3.84
CA ILE A 67 -16.65 -2.74 3.81
C ILE A 67 -15.83 -3.88 4.41
N THR A 68 -16.26 -4.44 5.56
CA THR A 68 -15.54 -5.56 6.18
C THR A 68 -15.51 -6.79 5.26
N GLN A 69 -16.60 -7.08 4.53
CA GLN A 69 -16.63 -8.15 3.53
C GLN A 69 -15.63 -7.92 2.39
N GLN A 70 -15.51 -6.67 1.90
CA GLN A 70 -14.55 -6.32 0.86
C GLN A 70 -13.11 -6.41 1.37
N VAL A 71 -12.84 -5.97 2.61
CA VAL A 71 -11.52 -6.14 3.26
C VAL A 71 -11.18 -7.63 3.39
N GLN A 72 -12.14 -8.47 3.79
CA GLN A 72 -11.92 -9.91 3.89
C GLN A 72 -11.58 -10.53 2.52
N ALA A 73 -12.34 -10.21 1.46
CA ALA A 73 -12.07 -10.70 0.11
C ALA A 73 -10.69 -10.28 -0.42
N PHE A 74 -10.25 -9.08 -0.05
CA PHE A 74 -8.92 -8.59 -0.38
C PHE A 74 -7.81 -9.32 0.39
N VAL A 75 -7.99 -9.52 1.70
CA VAL A 75 -7.07 -10.33 2.52
C VAL A 75 -6.94 -11.76 1.98
N ASP A 76 -8.04 -12.38 1.56
CA ASP A 76 -8.01 -13.69 0.90
C ASP A 76 -7.21 -13.66 -0.41
N SER A 77 -7.35 -12.60 -1.22
CA SER A 77 -6.53 -12.39 -2.42
C SER A 77 -5.03 -12.23 -2.10
N MET A 78 -4.69 -11.48 -1.04
CA MET A 78 -3.31 -11.32 -0.59
C MET A 78 -2.71 -12.63 -0.07
N LEU A 79 -3.50 -13.46 0.62
CA LEU A 79 -3.09 -14.81 1.05
C LEU A 79 -2.83 -15.72 -0.14
N ALA A 80 -3.71 -15.67 -1.16
CA ALA A 80 -3.57 -16.47 -2.36
C ALA A 80 -2.32 -16.10 -3.18
N GLU A 81 -1.99 -14.81 -3.28
CA GLU A 81 -0.75 -14.33 -3.92
C GLU A 81 0.49 -14.49 -3.03
N GLY A 82 0.34 -14.87 -1.76
CA GLY A 82 1.45 -15.05 -0.81
C GLY A 82 2.07 -13.72 -0.32
N LEU A 83 1.31 -12.63 -0.33
CA LEU A 83 1.73 -11.31 0.18
C LEU A 83 1.61 -11.21 1.70
N ILE A 84 0.75 -12.03 2.29
CA ILE A 84 0.62 -12.20 3.73
C ILE A 84 0.56 -13.69 4.04
N ALA A 85 0.79 -14.04 5.31
CA ALA A 85 0.72 -15.41 5.77
C ALA A 85 -0.19 -15.55 7.00
N ASN A 86 -0.67 -16.77 7.25
CA ASN A 86 -1.33 -17.11 8.49
C ASN A 86 -0.31 -17.02 9.64
N GLY A 87 -0.60 -16.18 10.63
CA GLY A 87 0.17 -16.08 11.87
C GLY A 87 -0.23 -17.14 12.89
N ALA A 88 0.59 -17.31 13.93
CA ALA A 88 0.23 -18.14 15.07
C ALA A 88 -0.96 -17.50 15.82
N ALA A 89 -1.97 -18.29 16.20
CA ALA A 89 -3.19 -17.81 16.84
C ALA A 89 -2.95 -17.02 18.14
N ASP A 90 -1.80 -17.25 18.79
CA ASP A 90 -1.37 -16.63 20.04
C ASP A 90 -0.46 -15.39 19.83
N ALA A 91 -0.11 -15.05 18.59
CA ALA A 91 0.84 -13.98 18.28
C ALA A 91 0.30 -12.56 18.49
N ARG A 92 -0.90 -12.39 19.06
CA ARG A 92 -1.40 -11.08 19.47
C ARG A 92 -0.66 -10.66 20.75
N SER A 93 0.58 -10.22 20.59
CA SER A 93 1.36 -9.69 21.70
C SER A 93 0.60 -8.55 22.36
N GLU A 94 0.64 -8.51 23.69
CA GLU A 94 0.17 -7.43 24.58
C GLU A 94 0.97 -6.12 24.40
N ALA A 95 1.55 -5.90 23.21
CA ALA A 95 2.21 -4.67 22.87
C ALA A 95 1.18 -3.53 22.87
N PRO A 96 1.58 -2.31 23.27
CA PRO A 96 0.70 -1.15 23.19
C PRO A 96 0.14 -1.05 21.78
N ILE A 97 -1.19 -1.00 21.72
CA ILE A 97 -1.94 -0.89 20.49
C ILE A 97 -1.55 0.45 19.84
N GLU A 98 -0.62 0.43 18.88
CA GLU A 98 -0.28 1.63 18.12
C GLU A 98 -1.53 2.10 17.39
N THR A 99 -1.96 3.33 17.66
CA THR A 99 -3.14 3.92 17.05
C THR A 99 -2.85 4.17 15.58
N TRP A 100 -3.59 3.47 14.72
CA TRP A 100 -3.61 3.71 13.28
C TRP A 100 -5.00 4.20 12.89
N THR A 101 -5.01 5.27 12.09
CA THR A 101 -6.22 5.87 11.54
C THR A 101 -6.07 5.87 10.03
N PRO A 102 -6.99 5.22 9.28
CA PRO A 102 -6.91 5.23 7.83
C PRO A 102 -7.08 6.63 7.27
N MET A 103 -6.18 7.02 6.37
CA MET A 103 -6.28 8.27 5.62
C MET A 103 -6.78 7.96 4.21
N LEU A 104 -8.06 8.25 3.96
CA LEU A 104 -8.69 8.10 2.65
C LEU A 104 -9.28 9.43 2.20
N SER A 105 -9.14 9.72 0.91
CA SER A 105 -9.77 10.89 0.29
C SER A 105 -11.04 10.45 -0.44
N GLY A 106 -12.20 10.79 0.12
CA GLY A 106 -13.50 10.52 -0.51
C GLY A 106 -14.14 9.19 -0.11
N ALA A 107 -14.96 8.64 -1.02
CA ALA A 107 -15.74 7.43 -0.78
C ALA A 107 -14.84 6.18 -0.75
N PHE A 108 -15.29 5.14 -0.05
CA PHE A 108 -14.62 3.85 -0.06
C PHE A 108 -14.61 3.26 -1.47
N VAL A 109 -13.41 2.98 -1.97
CA VAL A 109 -13.19 2.21 -3.21
C VAL A 109 -12.75 0.80 -2.81
N ALA A 110 -13.24 -0.20 -3.54
CA ALA A 110 -12.86 -1.59 -3.30
C ALA A 110 -11.34 -1.75 -3.41
N PRO A 111 -10.67 -2.37 -2.41
CA PRO A 111 -9.22 -2.51 -2.40
C PRO A 111 -8.74 -3.49 -3.47
N GLU A 112 -7.71 -3.09 -4.20
CA GLU A 112 -7.01 -3.90 -5.19
C GLU A 112 -5.49 -3.67 -5.11
N PHE A 113 -4.71 -4.64 -5.57
CA PHE A 113 -3.27 -4.48 -5.77
C PHE A 113 -2.98 -4.58 -7.26
N GLN A 114 -2.12 -3.69 -7.76
CA GLN A 114 -1.60 -3.80 -9.11
C GLN A 114 -0.34 -4.66 -9.09
N ARG A 115 -0.28 -5.67 -9.96
CA ARG A 115 0.86 -6.59 -10.06
C ARG A 115 1.74 -6.22 -11.25
N PHE A 116 3.05 -6.26 -11.04
CA PHE A 116 4.08 -6.01 -12.05
C PHE A 116 5.10 -7.14 -12.03
N ASP A 117 5.29 -7.81 -13.16
CA ASP A 117 6.20 -8.96 -13.23
C ASP A 117 7.69 -8.56 -13.23
N ASN A 118 8.00 -7.26 -13.29
CA ASN A 118 9.35 -6.73 -13.14
C ASN A 118 9.33 -5.26 -12.68
N LEU A 119 10.48 -4.80 -12.18
CA LEU A 119 10.67 -3.42 -11.70
C LEU A 119 10.48 -2.38 -12.81
N ARG A 120 10.79 -2.71 -14.07
CA ARG A 120 10.67 -1.76 -15.18
C ARG A 120 9.22 -1.35 -15.41
N GLU A 121 8.29 -2.30 -15.33
CA GLU A 121 6.87 -2.01 -15.47
C GLU A 121 6.34 -1.14 -14.32
N LEU A 122 6.80 -1.38 -13.10
CA LEU A 122 6.47 -0.50 -11.97
C LEU A 122 6.97 0.93 -12.20
N LEU A 123 8.21 1.09 -12.67
CA LEU A 123 8.81 2.41 -12.91
C LEU A 123 8.06 3.21 -14.00
N LEU A 124 7.47 2.55 -14.99
CA LEU A 124 6.69 3.22 -16.03
C LEU A 124 5.42 3.90 -15.52
N MET A 125 4.98 3.62 -14.28
CA MET A 125 3.86 4.34 -13.67
C MET A 125 4.23 5.73 -13.15
N ASP A 126 5.51 6.03 -12.97
CA ASP A 126 5.93 7.32 -12.44
C ASP A 126 5.75 8.43 -13.50
N PRO A 127 5.00 9.51 -13.19
CA PRO A 127 4.69 10.57 -14.16
C PRO A 127 5.94 11.32 -14.65
N VAL A 128 7.09 11.18 -14.00
CA VAL A 128 8.37 11.76 -14.47
C VAL A 128 8.79 11.16 -15.83
N HIS A 129 8.30 9.97 -16.19
CA HIS A 129 8.56 9.37 -17.52
C HIS A 129 7.81 10.05 -18.68
N ASP A 130 6.79 10.86 -18.41
CA ASP A 130 6.06 11.65 -19.42
C ASP A 130 6.67 13.05 -19.61
N ALA A 131 7.83 13.33 -19.01
CA ALA A 131 8.62 14.48 -19.42
C ALA A 131 9.03 14.26 -20.88
N GLY A 132 8.53 15.10 -21.79
CA GLY A 132 9.01 15.16 -23.17
C GLY A 132 10.55 15.30 -23.25
N GLU A 133 11.09 15.29 -24.47
CA GLU A 133 12.54 15.21 -24.77
C GLU A 133 13.49 16.17 -24.02
N GLU A 134 12.97 17.14 -23.26
CA GLU A 134 13.72 18.08 -22.41
C GLU A 134 14.15 17.52 -21.05
N GLY A 135 13.52 16.47 -20.52
CA GLY A 135 13.93 15.79 -19.28
C GLY A 135 14.03 16.66 -18.01
N TRP A 136 14.22 16.01 -16.86
CA TRP A 136 14.43 16.68 -15.56
C TRP A 136 15.92 16.67 -15.16
N PRO A 137 16.44 17.70 -14.46
CA PRO A 137 15.86 19.01 -14.22
C PRO A 137 16.25 20.03 -15.30
N LEU A 138 15.34 20.96 -15.59
CA LEU A 138 15.70 22.27 -16.14
C LEU A 138 16.67 22.92 -15.14
N ARG A 139 17.97 22.86 -15.44
CA ARG A 139 18.91 23.79 -14.83
C ARG A 139 18.42 25.17 -15.24
N GLU A 140 17.75 25.88 -14.35
CA GLU A 140 17.65 27.33 -14.44
C GLU A 140 19.09 27.82 -14.59
N ASN A 141 19.41 28.24 -15.80
CA ASN A 141 20.74 28.66 -16.18
C ASN A 141 21.07 29.93 -15.41
N GLN A 142 21.59 29.75 -14.19
CA GLN A 142 22.27 30.78 -13.42
C GLN A 142 23.62 31.06 -14.10
N GLU A 143 23.63 31.63 -15.31
CA GLU A 143 24.83 32.20 -15.92
C GLU A 143 24.54 33.57 -16.55
N LYS A 144 24.83 34.58 -15.73
CA LYS A 144 25.19 35.97 -16.01
C LYS A 144 25.58 36.33 -17.44
N LEU A 145 25.00 37.42 -17.94
CA LEU A 145 25.62 38.44 -18.82
C LEU A 145 25.00 39.78 -18.37
N GLN A 146 25.62 40.56 -17.48
CA GLN A 146 26.51 41.69 -17.79
C GLN A 146 26.16 42.47 -19.07
N GLU A 147 26.09 43.80 -18.90
CA GLU A 147 25.91 44.89 -19.88
C GLU A 147 24.47 45.06 -20.39
N ASN A 148 23.78 46.20 -20.19
CA ASN A 148 24.25 47.58 -20.32
C ASN A 148 23.37 48.56 -19.52
#